data_AF-A0A0P0CAX8-F1
#
_entry.id   AF-A0A0P0CAX8-F1
#
_cell.length_a   1.000
_cell.length_b   1.000
_cell.length_c   1.000
_cell.angle_alpha   90.00
_cell.angle_beta   90.00
_cell.angle_gamma   90.00
#
_symmetry.space_group_name_H-M   'P 1'
#
loop_
_entity.id
_entity.type
_entity.pdbx_description
1 polymer ?
#
loop_
_entity_poly.entity_id
_entity_poly.type
_entity_poly.pdbx_seq_one_letter_code
_entity_poly.pdbx_strand_id
1 'polypeptide(L)'
;MTDKEAKVWVDKMFNLLKEATSLQAVQDILLRSEFSIKNKLNLDLYPPIQFRITDKEIKTLKDEGILNADNTFKKNLPENILNPVTKLLYAIAWKNGDLKKVKHIVDGILECKEDDKSNREAGVVFYQFGKHLSKTLVDTL
;
A
#
# COMPACT_ATOMS: atom_id res chain seq x y z
N MET A 1 27.67 -15.18 -2.89
CA MET A 1 27.35 -15.53 -1.50
C MET A 1 26.92 -16.98 -1.49
N THR A 2 27.48 -17.77 -0.59
CA THR A 2 27.07 -19.16 -0.35
C THR A 2 25.88 -19.21 0.61
N ASP A 3 25.13 -20.32 0.63
CA ASP A 3 23.96 -20.47 1.52
C ASP A 3 24.31 -20.30 3.00
N LYS A 4 25.52 -20.73 3.40
CA LYS A 4 26.00 -20.62 4.78
C LYS A 4 26.27 -19.16 5.15
N GLU A 5 26.87 -18.39 4.25
CA GLU A 5 27.10 -16.95 4.43
C GLU A 5 25.77 -16.18 4.44
N ALA A 6 24.83 -16.57 3.57
CA ALA A 6 23.49 -15.98 3.52
C ALA A 6 22.73 -16.19 4.83
N LYS A 7 22.76 -17.40 5.40
CA LYS A 7 22.11 -17.69 6.68
C LYS A 7 22.68 -16.84 7.82
N VAL A 8 24.00 -16.81 7.97
CA VAL A 8 24.67 -16.00 9.01
C VAL A 8 24.31 -14.52 8.86
N TRP A 9 24.26 -14.03 7.63
CA TRP A 9 23.88 -12.66 7.34
C TRP A 9 22.41 -12.37 7.68
N VAL A 10 21.48 -13.25 7.29
CA VAL A 10 20.05 -13.15 7.63
C VAL A 10 19.87 -13.11 9.14
N ASP A 11 20.50 -14.03 9.88
CA ASP A 11 20.43 -14.09 11.33
C ASP A 11 20.95 -12.79 11.99
N LYS A 12 22.07 -12.25 11.47
CA LYS A 12 22.61 -10.96 11.93
C LYS A 12 21.63 -9.81 11.70
N MET A 13 21.02 -9.71 10.51
CA MET A 13 20.06 -8.65 10.21
C MET A 13 18.82 -8.73 11.09
N PHE A 14 18.27 -9.93 11.32
CA PHE A 14 17.12 -10.10 12.20
C PHE A 14 17.44 -9.77 13.66
N ASN A 15 18.65 -10.05 14.14
CA ASN A 15 19.07 -9.64 15.48
C ASN A 15 19.17 -8.12 15.60
N LEU A 16 19.76 -7.43 14.62
CA LEU A 16 19.78 -5.97 14.60
C LEU A 16 18.36 -5.37 14.59
N LEU A 17 17.43 -5.96 13.83
CA LEU A 17 16.03 -5.51 13.81
C LEU A 17 15.33 -5.72 15.15
N LYS A 18 15.64 -6.80 15.87
CA LYS A 18 15.09 -7.06 17.22
C LYS A 18 15.61 -6.05 18.26
N GLU A 19 16.85 -5.60 18.10
CA GLU A 19 17.50 -4.65 19.01
C GLU A 19 17.15 -3.19 18.70
N ALA A 20 16.60 -2.91 17.52
CA ALA A 20 16.24 -1.56 17.10
C ALA A 20 15.06 -1.01 17.94
N THR A 21 15.27 0.13 18.60
CA THR A 21 14.28 0.78 19.46
C THR A 21 13.59 1.99 18.82
N SER A 22 13.98 2.36 17.59
CA SER A 22 13.43 3.51 16.87
C SER A 22 13.33 3.26 15.36
N LEU A 23 12.47 4.03 14.69
CA LEU A 23 12.33 3.99 13.23
C LEU A 23 13.67 4.30 12.53
N GLN A 24 14.40 5.28 13.04
CA GLN A 24 15.73 5.64 12.52
C GLN A 24 16.72 4.48 12.64
N ALA A 25 16.72 3.77 13.79
CA ALA A 25 17.59 2.61 13.98
C ALA A 25 17.30 1.50 12.96
N VAL A 26 16.02 1.29 12.62
CA VAL A 26 15.61 0.34 11.56
C VAL A 26 16.09 0.79 10.18
N GLN A 27 15.95 2.08 9.84
CA GLN A 27 16.41 2.62 8.56
C GLN A 27 17.93 2.51 8.41
N ASP A 28 18.68 2.80 9.47
CA ASP A 28 20.13 2.71 9.51
C ASP A 28 20.65 1.29 9.23
N ILE A 29 19.94 0.25 9.67
CA ILE A 29 20.28 -1.15 9.38
C ILE A 29 20.25 -1.40 7.86
N LEU A 30 19.24 -0.90 7.17
CA LEU A 30 19.08 -1.05 5.72
C LEU A 30 20.14 -0.27 4.93
N LEU A 31 20.57 0.88 5.45
CA LEU A 31 21.63 1.71 4.85
C LEU A 31 23.02 1.08 5.03
N ARG A 32 23.26 0.42 6.17
CA ARG A 32 24.55 -0.24 6.49
C ARG A 32 24.66 -1.65 5.91
N SER A 33 23.55 -2.25 5.49
CA SER A 33 23.56 -3.56 4.85
C SER A 33 24.24 -3.47 3.47
N GLU A 34 25.16 -4.40 3.18
CA GLU A 34 25.83 -4.55 1.87
C GLU A 34 24.87 -5.01 0.74
N PHE A 35 23.58 -4.69 0.86
CA PHE A 35 22.61 -5.03 -0.15
C PHE A 35 22.99 -4.37 -1.46
N SER A 36 23.07 -5.17 -2.52
CA SER A 36 23.24 -4.63 -3.86
C SER A 36 22.12 -3.61 -4.11
N ILE A 37 22.53 -2.36 -4.36
CA ILE A 37 21.65 -1.25 -4.76
C ILE A 37 20.78 -1.67 -5.96
N LYS A 38 21.23 -2.66 -6.75
CA LYS A 38 20.52 -3.22 -7.91
C LYS A 38 19.09 -3.67 -7.63
N ASN A 39 18.79 -4.12 -6.40
CA ASN A 39 17.44 -4.57 -6.02
C ASN A 39 16.69 -3.55 -5.14
N LYS A 40 17.26 -2.36 -4.90
CA LYS A 40 16.51 -1.26 -4.28
C LYS A 40 15.54 -0.70 -5.30
N LEU A 41 14.38 -0.25 -4.82
CA LEU A 41 13.44 0.49 -5.66
C LEU A 41 14.16 1.73 -6.19
N ASN A 42 14.29 1.84 -7.51
CA ASN A 42 14.81 3.04 -8.12
C ASN A 42 13.72 4.12 -8.05
N LEU A 43 13.90 5.10 -7.17
CA LEU A 43 12.91 6.16 -6.96
C LEU A 43 12.73 7.08 -8.18
N ASP A 44 13.70 7.12 -9.10
CA ASP A 44 13.56 7.84 -10.37
C ASP A 44 12.63 7.10 -11.33
N LEU A 45 12.65 5.77 -11.30
CA LEU A 45 11.74 4.92 -12.08
C LEU A 45 10.38 4.72 -11.40
N TYR A 46 10.35 4.80 -10.07
CA TYR A 46 9.19 4.58 -9.23
C TYR A 46 9.05 5.74 -8.24
N PRO A 47 8.64 6.93 -8.71
CA PRO A 47 8.51 8.09 -7.86
C PRO A 47 7.50 7.83 -6.75
N PRO A 48 7.77 8.33 -5.51
CA PRO A 48 6.85 8.17 -4.41
C PRO A 48 5.53 8.87 -4.72
N ILE A 49 4.44 8.20 -4.36
CA ILE A 49 3.09 8.72 -4.52
C ILE A 49 2.84 9.74 -3.40
N GLN A 50 2.77 11.03 -3.75
CA GLN A 50 2.56 12.14 -2.81
C GLN A 50 1.11 12.62 -2.78
N PHE A 51 0.16 11.71 -2.60
CA PHE A 51 -1.23 12.10 -2.39
C PHE A 51 -1.82 11.38 -1.18
N ARG A 52 -2.85 12.01 -0.61
CA ARG A 52 -3.65 11.49 0.49
C ARG A 52 -5.07 11.24 0.00
N ILE A 53 -5.75 10.28 0.60
CA ILE A 53 -7.19 10.11 0.43
C ILE A 53 -7.85 10.21 1.80
N THR A 54 -8.83 11.09 1.91
CA THR A 54 -9.59 11.33 3.14
C THR A 54 -10.83 10.44 3.21
N ASP A 55 -11.33 10.21 4.42
CA ASP A 55 -12.59 9.51 4.64
C ASP A 55 -13.77 10.26 3.99
N LYS A 56 -13.73 11.59 3.97
CA LYS A 56 -14.69 12.45 3.27
C LYS A 56 -14.75 12.17 1.78
N GLU A 57 -13.59 12.11 1.12
CA GLU A 57 -13.54 11.79 -0.32
C GLU A 57 -14.15 10.41 -0.60
N ILE A 58 -13.86 9.41 0.23
CA ILE A 58 -14.49 8.08 0.10
C ILE A 58 -16.00 8.13 0.30
N LYS A 59 -16.50 8.92 1.26
CA LYS A 59 -17.95 9.10 1.48
C LYS A 59 -18.60 9.76 0.27
N THR A 60 -18.00 10.82 -0.29
CA THR A 60 -18.48 11.44 -1.52
C THR A 60 -18.58 10.44 -2.67
N LEU A 61 -17.59 9.57 -2.86
CA LEU A 61 -17.64 8.53 -3.90
C LEU A 61 -18.79 7.51 -3.69
N LYS A 62 -19.19 7.26 -2.44
CA LYS A 62 -20.38 6.43 -2.15
C LYS A 62 -21.67 7.17 -2.46
N ASP A 63 -21.75 8.44 -2.06
CA ASP A 63 -22.94 9.28 -2.27
C ASP A 63 -23.20 9.54 -3.77
N GLU A 64 -22.14 9.74 -4.55
CA GLU A 64 -22.18 9.85 -6.01
C GLU A 64 -22.44 8.50 -6.71
N GLY A 65 -22.48 7.41 -5.94
CA GLY A 65 -22.74 6.07 -6.44
C GLY A 65 -21.62 5.51 -7.30
N ILE A 66 -20.38 5.96 -7.14
CA ILE A 66 -19.17 5.40 -7.77
C ILE A 66 -18.75 4.12 -7.05
N LEU A 67 -18.82 4.14 -5.72
CA LEU A 67 -18.59 2.98 -4.86
C LEU A 67 -19.92 2.36 -4.40
N ASN A 68 -19.91 1.04 -4.25
CA ASN A 68 -20.96 0.27 -3.60
C ASN A 68 -20.83 0.35 -2.07
N ALA A 69 -21.86 -0.08 -1.34
CA ALA A 69 -21.83 -0.18 0.11
C ALA A 69 -20.72 -1.11 0.64
N ASP A 70 -20.33 -2.11 -0.16
CA ASP A 70 -19.25 -3.07 0.13
C ASP A 70 -17.84 -2.57 -0.24
N ASN A 71 -17.70 -1.26 -0.48
CA ASN A 71 -16.44 -0.59 -0.84
C ASN A 71 -15.83 -1.02 -2.18
N THR A 72 -16.59 -1.70 -3.05
CA THR A 72 -16.16 -2.01 -4.42
C THR A 72 -16.64 -0.96 -5.43
N PHE A 73 -15.98 -0.85 -6.59
CA PHE A 73 -16.49 -0.02 -7.69
C PHE A 73 -17.79 -0.57 -8.28
N LYS A 74 -18.70 0.31 -8.67
CA LYS A 74 -19.83 -0.09 -9.53
C LYS A 74 -19.33 -0.59 -10.88
N LYS A 75 -20.01 -1.61 -11.43
CA LYS A 75 -19.64 -2.26 -12.70
C LYS A 75 -19.66 -1.30 -13.89
N ASN A 76 -20.55 -0.32 -13.88
CA ASN A 76 -20.77 0.63 -14.98
C ASN A 76 -20.46 2.03 -14.48
N LEU A 77 -19.17 2.37 -14.42
CA LEU A 77 -18.74 3.72 -14.07
C LEU A 77 -19.12 4.69 -15.20
N PRO A 78 -19.71 5.86 -14.88
CA PRO A 78 -20.00 6.90 -15.86
C PRO A 78 -18.73 7.38 -16.57
N GLU A 79 -18.78 7.52 -17.89
CA GLU A 79 -17.61 7.92 -18.68
C GLU A 79 -17.10 9.33 -18.32
N ASN A 80 -18.01 10.22 -17.94
CA ASN A 80 -17.71 11.60 -17.55
C ASN A 80 -16.92 11.72 -16.24
N ILE A 81 -16.82 10.66 -15.44
CA ILE A 81 -16.06 10.63 -14.18
C ILE A 81 -14.60 10.20 -14.43
N LEU A 82 -14.34 9.55 -15.57
CA LEU A 82 -13.02 9.01 -15.88
C LEU A 82 -12.29 9.97 -16.82
N ASN A 83 -11.45 10.85 -16.25
CA ASN A 83 -10.48 11.58 -17.05
C ASN A 83 -9.47 10.59 -17.70
N PRO A 84 -8.70 11.01 -18.72
CA PRO A 84 -7.78 10.11 -19.42
C PRO A 84 -6.79 9.37 -18.50
N VAL A 85 -6.31 10.02 -17.43
CA VAL A 85 -5.42 9.40 -16.43
C VAL A 85 -6.17 8.30 -15.67
N THR A 86 -7.38 8.58 -15.19
CA THR A 86 -8.22 7.60 -14.50
C THR A 86 -8.54 6.41 -15.40
N LYS A 87 -8.83 6.63 -16.69
CA LYS A 87 -9.07 5.56 -17.67
C LYS A 87 -7.84 4.64 -17.81
N LEU A 88 -6.63 5.21 -17.90
CA LEU A 88 -5.39 4.44 -17.99
C LEU A 88 -5.10 3.62 -16.72
N LEU A 89 -5.25 4.24 -15.54
CA LEU A 89 -5.07 3.55 -14.26
C LEU A 89 -6.08 2.41 -14.10
N TYR A 90 -7.34 2.65 -14.48
CA TYR A 90 -8.39 1.62 -14.45
C TYR A 90 -8.08 0.47 -15.41
N ALA A 91 -7.58 0.75 -16.62
CA ALA A 91 -7.17 -0.28 -17.58
C ALA A 91 -6.00 -1.15 -17.06
N ILE A 92 -5.01 -0.55 -16.39
CA ILE A 92 -3.90 -1.27 -15.76
C ILE A 92 -4.41 -2.18 -14.63
N ALA A 93 -5.25 -1.64 -13.74
CA ALA A 93 -5.85 -2.41 -12.65
C ALA A 93 -6.71 -3.58 -13.17
N TRP A 94 -7.43 -3.36 -14.27
CA TRP A 94 -8.22 -4.40 -14.95
C TRP A 94 -7.32 -5.50 -15.53
N LYS A 95 -6.26 -5.14 -16.27
CA LYS A 95 -5.32 -6.10 -16.86
C LYS A 95 -4.65 -7.00 -15.80
N ASN A 96 -4.32 -6.44 -14.64
CA ASN A 96 -3.67 -7.17 -13.56
C ASN A 96 -4.65 -7.94 -12.66
N GLY A 97 -5.97 -7.80 -12.87
CA GLY A 97 -6.99 -8.48 -12.07
C GLY A 97 -7.18 -7.93 -10.65
N ASP A 98 -6.57 -6.78 -10.34
CA ASP A 98 -6.48 -6.23 -8.97
C ASP A 98 -7.68 -5.37 -8.57
N LEU A 99 -8.65 -5.16 -9.47
CA LEU A 99 -9.79 -4.26 -9.21
C LEU A 99 -10.56 -4.60 -7.92
N LYS A 100 -10.70 -5.90 -7.60
CA LYS A 100 -11.39 -6.36 -6.38
C LYS A 100 -10.66 -6.01 -5.09
N LYS A 101 -9.35 -5.72 -5.15
CA LYS A 101 -8.52 -5.38 -3.98
C LYS A 101 -8.74 -3.95 -3.50
N VAL A 102 -9.35 -3.10 -4.31
CA VAL A 102 -9.70 -1.71 -3.97
C VAL A 102 -10.52 -1.63 -2.68
N LYS A 103 -11.43 -2.58 -2.45
CA LYS A 103 -12.22 -2.63 -1.20
C LYS A 103 -11.34 -2.58 0.04
N HIS A 104 -10.20 -3.28 0.03
CA HIS A 104 -9.29 -3.33 1.17
C HIS A 104 -8.56 -2.00 1.37
N ILE A 105 -8.20 -1.29 0.29
CA ILE A 105 -7.63 0.05 0.37
C ILE A 105 -8.65 1.01 1.00
N VAL A 106 -9.90 0.96 0.55
CA VAL A 106 -11.00 1.78 1.07
C VAL A 106 -11.28 1.46 2.55
N ASP A 107 -11.29 0.18 2.93
CA ASP A 107 -11.42 -0.27 4.33
C ASP A 107 -10.29 0.29 5.21
N GLY A 108 -9.06 0.33 4.67
CA GLY A 108 -7.88 0.88 5.34
C GLY A 108 -7.98 2.39 5.56
N ILE A 109 -8.55 3.12 4.59
CA ILE A 109 -8.78 4.57 4.70
C ILE A 109 -9.88 4.88 5.73
N LEU A 110 -10.97 4.09 5.73
CA LEU A 110 -12.13 4.30 6.60
C LEU A 110 -11.95 3.72 8.02
N GLU A 111 -10.87 2.96 8.26
CA GLU A 111 -10.64 2.21 9.51
C GLU A 111 -11.83 1.30 9.92
N CYS A 112 -12.53 0.69 8.95
CA CYS A 112 -13.62 -0.25 9.26
C CYS A 112 -13.07 -1.45 10.07
N LYS A 113 -13.45 -1.54 11.35
CA LYS A 113 -12.93 -2.54 12.30
C LYS A 113 -13.70 -3.87 12.29
N GLU A 114 -14.89 -3.94 11.70
CA GLU A 114 -15.84 -5.01 11.97
C GLU A 114 -15.75 -6.22 10.99
N ASP A 115 -15.64 -7.38 11.63
CA ASP A 115 -16.28 -8.67 11.32
C ASP A 115 -15.82 -9.63 10.23
N ASP A 116 -14.67 -9.44 9.60
CA ASP A 116 -14.16 -10.53 8.75
C ASP A 116 -12.63 -10.65 8.72
N LYS A 117 -12.06 -11.09 9.85
CA LYS A 117 -10.63 -11.46 9.93
C LYS A 117 -10.23 -12.47 8.84
N SER A 118 -11.17 -13.31 8.38
CA SER A 118 -10.95 -14.31 7.33
C SER A 118 -10.69 -13.69 5.95
N ASN A 119 -11.37 -12.58 5.63
CA ASN A 119 -11.23 -11.87 4.35
C ASN A 119 -10.02 -10.92 4.32
N ARG A 120 -9.40 -10.63 5.47
CA ARG A 120 -8.20 -9.79 5.54
C ARG A 120 -6.96 -10.49 5.03
N GLU A 121 -6.81 -11.82 5.18
CA GLU A 121 -5.59 -12.53 4.77
C GLU A 121 -5.22 -12.29 3.30
N ALA A 122 -6.21 -12.26 2.41
CA ALA A 122 -6.00 -11.98 0.99
C ALA A 122 -5.76 -10.48 0.66
N GLY A 123 -5.89 -9.58 1.64
CA GLY A 123 -5.95 -8.12 1.41
C GLY A 123 -5.15 -7.27 2.39
N VAL A 124 -4.40 -7.86 3.33
CA VAL A 124 -3.70 -7.13 4.42
C VAL A 124 -2.81 -6.03 3.87
N VAL A 125 -2.04 -6.31 2.81
CA VAL A 125 -1.11 -5.34 2.21
C VAL A 125 -1.87 -4.12 1.69
N PHE A 126 -2.98 -4.32 0.98
CA PHE A 126 -3.83 -3.26 0.46
C PHE A 126 -4.52 -2.47 1.57
N TYR A 127 -4.94 -3.14 2.64
CA TYR A 127 -5.51 -2.49 3.82
C TYR A 127 -4.50 -1.59 4.52
N GLN A 128 -3.29 -2.10 4.78
CA GLN A 128 -2.23 -1.30 5.39
C GLN A 128 -1.81 -0.14 4.49
N PHE A 129 -1.80 -0.36 3.17
CA PHE A 129 -1.55 0.70 2.20
C PHE A 129 -2.63 1.79 2.25
N GLY A 130 -3.92 1.42 2.27
CA GLY A 130 -5.01 2.39 2.46
C GLY A 130 -4.88 3.19 3.76
N LYS A 131 -4.51 2.51 4.86
CA LYS A 131 -4.23 3.17 6.14
C LYS A 131 -3.03 4.11 6.07
N HIS A 132 -2.00 3.76 5.29
CA HIS A 132 -0.87 4.64 5.06
C HIS A 132 -1.30 5.88 4.26
N LEU A 133 -2.10 5.70 3.21
CA LEU A 133 -2.64 6.79 2.38
C LEU A 133 -3.54 7.76 3.14
N SER A 134 -4.14 7.36 4.26
CA SER A 134 -5.00 8.24 5.08
C SER A 134 -4.23 9.06 6.12
N LYS A 135 -2.97 8.69 6.42
CA LYS A 135 -2.09 9.39 7.38
C LYS A 135 -1.49 10.66 6.77
N THR A 136 -1.20 11.64 7.62
CA THR A 136 -0.57 12.91 7.22
C THR A 136 0.96 12.70 7.10
N LEU A 137 1.57 13.21 6.03
CA LEU A 137 3.01 13.07 5.71
C LEU A 137 3.99 13.56 6.81
N VAL A 138 3.50 14.24 7.84
CA VAL A 138 4.30 14.83 8.92
C VAL A 138 4.95 13.77 9.84
N ASP A 139 4.45 12.54 9.86
CA ASP A 139 4.95 11.50 10.77
C ASP A 139 6.04 10.57 10.17
N THR A 140 6.59 10.90 8.99
CA THR A 140 7.44 9.96 8.22
C THR A 140 8.76 10.52 7.71
N LEU A 141 9.26 11.62 8.26
CA LEU A 141 10.64 12.09 8.04
C LEU A 141 11.45 12.00 9.33
#